data_AF-A0A0M0K852-F1
#
_entry.id   AF-A0A0M0K852-F1
#
_cell.length_a   1.000
_cell.length_b   1.000
_cell.length_c   1.000
_cell.angle_alpha   90.00
_cell.angle_beta   90.00
_cell.angle_gamma   90.00
#
_symmetry.space_group_name_H-M   'P 1'
#
loop_
_entity.id
_entity.type
_entity.pdbx_description
1 polymer ?
#
loop_
_entity_poly.entity_id
_entity_poly.type
_entity_poly.pdbx_seq_one_letter_code
_entity_poly.pdbx_strand_id
1 'polypeptide(L)'
;MPPKRGRRAAADETAHDFRRHKSATEEAFAELVCPITFSLPVDPVMAEDGKVYERSAIEEWLKQQHKSPVTNLAMGTKLLPALRVKNMIRAMVTSGTLTGDKVDAWKLKLEEEEKVAETLREAEAGDGAAMCVLGNWYWRGMKGLAKDFAKAFEWLKKSHEAGFASGTCGLGACYVLGRGVPKCLVRGATLLMDAAARGSKRACYNLGDAYADGIWGFPEDETMARRYYSMVASASIDDCIDAYKEEAATWLREHAAA
;
A
#
# COMPACT_ATOMS: atom_id res chain seq x y z
N MET A 1 41.87 6.41 -60.81
CA MET A 1 41.37 6.77 -59.47
C MET A 1 39.87 7.05 -59.55
N PRO A 2 38.98 6.30 -58.88
CA PRO A 2 37.63 6.76 -58.61
C PRO A 2 37.56 7.46 -57.24
N PRO A 3 36.63 8.42 -57.05
CA PRO A 3 36.64 9.28 -55.86
C PRO A 3 36.00 8.61 -54.64
N LYS A 4 36.63 8.75 -53.47
CA LYS A 4 36.05 8.45 -52.16
C LYS A 4 35.04 9.54 -51.78
N ARG A 5 33.75 9.35 -52.08
CA ARG A 5 32.66 10.13 -51.47
C ARG A 5 31.49 9.20 -51.18
N GLY A 6 31.15 9.02 -49.90
CA GLY A 6 29.93 8.28 -49.51
C GLY A 6 29.84 7.91 -48.03
N ARG A 7 30.95 7.64 -47.33
CA ARG A 7 30.88 7.10 -45.95
C ARG A 7 30.79 8.13 -44.81
N ARG A 8 31.15 9.40 -45.04
CA ARG A 8 31.18 10.43 -43.98
C ARG A 8 29.84 11.13 -43.77
N ALA A 9 29.03 11.26 -44.83
CA ALA A 9 27.70 11.90 -44.76
C ALA A 9 26.68 11.05 -43.99
N ALA A 10 26.64 9.73 -44.21
CA ALA A 10 25.71 8.85 -43.49
C ALA A 10 26.00 8.74 -41.97
N ALA A 11 27.27 8.85 -41.56
CA ALA A 11 27.65 8.85 -40.15
C ALA A 11 27.33 10.19 -39.46
N ASP A 12 27.45 11.31 -40.17
CA ASP A 12 27.05 12.64 -39.66
C ASP A 12 25.53 12.81 -39.62
N GLU A 13 24.79 12.28 -40.62
CA GLU A 13 23.32 12.28 -40.65
C GLU A 13 22.75 11.45 -39.51
N THR A 14 23.26 10.22 -39.29
CA THR A 14 22.85 9.40 -38.15
C THR A 14 23.18 10.07 -36.81
N ALA A 15 24.38 10.63 -36.63
CA ALA A 15 24.76 11.33 -35.39
C ALA A 15 23.96 12.63 -35.15
N HIS A 16 23.51 13.30 -36.21
CA HIS A 16 22.67 14.48 -36.16
C HIS A 16 21.21 14.13 -35.85
N ASP A 17 20.68 13.06 -36.44
CA ASP A 17 19.34 12.53 -36.14
C ASP A 17 19.27 11.98 -34.72
N PHE A 18 20.33 11.30 -34.24
CA PHE A 18 20.45 10.90 -32.82
C PHE A 18 20.45 12.11 -31.88
N ARG A 19 21.14 13.21 -32.23
CA ARG A 19 21.13 14.44 -31.43
C ARG A 19 19.78 15.15 -31.42
N ARG A 20 19.09 15.22 -32.56
CA ARG A 20 17.73 15.77 -32.66
C ARG A 20 16.71 14.93 -31.90
N HIS A 21 16.80 13.61 -32.00
CA HIS A 21 15.96 12.72 -31.21
C HIS A 21 16.23 12.88 -29.72
N LYS A 22 17.50 12.97 -29.30
CA LYS A 22 17.86 13.22 -27.90
C LYS A 22 17.34 14.56 -27.39
N SER A 23 17.46 15.64 -28.17
CA SER A 23 16.95 16.97 -27.78
C SER A 23 15.42 17.02 -27.73
N ALA A 24 14.74 16.36 -28.67
CA ALA A 24 13.28 16.26 -28.66
C ALA A 24 12.76 15.43 -27.48
N THR A 25 13.49 14.38 -27.07
CA THR A 25 13.18 13.65 -25.84
C THR A 25 13.40 14.51 -24.60
N GLU A 26 14.50 15.27 -24.53
CA GLU A 26 14.79 16.19 -23.41
C GLU A 26 13.75 17.32 -23.25
N GLU A 27 13.26 17.91 -24.35
CA GLU A 27 12.17 18.89 -24.32
C GLU A 27 10.84 18.27 -23.90
N ALA A 28 10.50 17.08 -24.42
CA ALA A 28 9.31 16.35 -23.99
C ALA A 28 9.36 15.95 -22.50
N PHE A 29 10.55 15.74 -21.95
CA PHE A 29 10.73 15.49 -20.51
C PHE A 29 10.47 16.73 -19.66
N ALA A 30 10.87 17.92 -20.13
CA ALA A 30 10.68 19.17 -19.39
C ALA A 30 9.20 19.46 -19.12
N GLU A 31 8.29 19.04 -20.00
CA GLU A 31 6.85 19.21 -19.83
C GLU A 31 6.25 18.28 -18.76
N LEU A 32 6.95 17.21 -18.37
CA LEU A 32 6.49 16.23 -17.38
C LEU A 32 7.02 16.53 -15.98
N VAL A 33 7.91 17.51 -15.84
CA VAL A 33 8.52 17.89 -14.57
C VAL A 33 7.52 18.67 -13.72
N CYS A 34 7.39 18.28 -12.46
CA CYS A 34 6.60 19.03 -11.49
C CYS A 34 7.23 20.43 -11.27
N PRO A 35 6.47 21.53 -11.42
CA PRO A 35 6.99 22.89 -11.26
C PRO A 35 7.51 23.22 -9.87
N ILE A 36 7.07 22.50 -8.82
CA ILE A 36 7.50 22.74 -7.43
C ILE A 36 8.77 21.95 -7.11
N THR A 37 8.80 20.67 -7.48
CA THR A 37 9.89 19.76 -7.07
C THR A 37 11.01 19.66 -8.09
N PHE A 38 10.84 20.29 -9.27
CA PHE A 38 11.76 20.21 -10.42
C PHE A 38 12.19 18.79 -10.76
N SER A 39 11.31 17.82 -10.50
CA SER A 39 11.53 16.40 -10.71
C SER A 39 10.26 15.74 -11.24
N LEU A 40 10.44 14.53 -11.79
CA LEU A 40 9.35 13.69 -12.26
C LEU A 40 8.39 13.38 -11.09
N PRO A 41 7.09 13.70 -11.18
CA PRO A 41 6.14 13.38 -10.13
C PRO A 41 5.93 11.87 -10.05
N VAL A 42 5.94 11.32 -8.83
CA VAL A 42 5.63 9.92 -8.52
C VAL A 42 4.12 9.74 -8.34
N ASP A 43 3.43 10.72 -7.76
CA ASP A 43 1.96 10.79 -7.74
C ASP A 43 1.43 12.04 -8.47
N PRO A 44 1.37 11.99 -9.82
CA PRO A 44 1.00 13.15 -10.62
C PRO A 44 -0.49 13.50 -10.48
N VAL A 45 -0.75 14.74 -10.08
CA VAL A 45 -2.09 15.33 -9.96
C VAL A 45 -2.19 16.63 -10.74
N MET A 46 -3.36 16.88 -11.30
CA MET A 46 -3.70 18.12 -11.99
C MET A 46 -4.47 19.04 -11.03
N ALA A 47 -3.98 20.27 -10.86
CA ALA A 47 -4.68 21.30 -10.11
C ALA A 47 -5.62 22.12 -11.02
N GLU A 48 -6.39 23.04 -10.45
CA GLU A 48 -7.38 23.84 -11.19
C GLU A 48 -6.75 24.79 -12.23
N ASP A 49 -5.47 25.12 -12.08
CA ASP A 49 -4.68 25.87 -13.07
C ASP A 49 -4.29 25.05 -14.31
N GLY A 50 -4.70 23.77 -14.37
CA GLY A 50 -4.42 22.86 -15.47
C GLY A 50 -2.98 22.34 -15.52
N LYS A 51 -2.15 22.66 -14.52
CA LYS A 51 -0.77 22.17 -14.41
C LYS A 51 -0.72 20.88 -13.59
N VAL A 52 0.30 20.07 -13.87
CA VAL A 52 0.54 18.80 -13.19
C VAL A 52 1.64 18.96 -12.16
N TYR A 53 1.40 18.43 -10.97
CA TYR A 53 2.28 18.51 -9.82
C TYR A 53 2.46 17.13 -9.17
N GLU A 54 3.52 17.01 -8.38
CA GLU A 54 3.60 15.98 -7.35
C GLU A 54 2.56 16.29 -6.26
N ARG A 55 1.70 15.33 -5.92
CA ARG A 55 0.59 15.51 -4.98
C ARG A 55 1.05 16.14 -3.66
N SER A 56 2.05 15.54 -3.02
CA SER A 56 2.52 15.99 -1.71
C SER A 56 3.01 17.44 -1.73
N ALA A 57 3.68 17.83 -2.82
CA ALA A 57 4.23 19.17 -2.97
C ALA A 57 3.13 20.24 -3.17
N ILE A 58 2.13 19.96 -4.03
CA ILE A 58 1.06 20.91 -4.28
C ILE A 58 0.09 21.02 -3.09
N GLU A 59 -0.17 19.91 -2.38
CA GLU A 59 -0.97 19.93 -1.17
C GLU A 59 -0.32 20.81 -0.09
N GLU A 60 1.00 20.74 0.08
CA GLU A 60 1.72 21.59 1.03
C GLU A 60 1.73 23.07 0.60
N TRP A 61 1.94 23.33 -0.69
CA TRP A 61 1.87 24.70 -1.23
C TRP A 61 0.49 25.35 -1.01
N LEU A 62 -0.59 24.61 -1.27
CA LEU A 62 -1.95 25.16 -1.20
C LEU A 62 -2.41 25.45 0.23
N LYS A 63 -1.86 24.75 1.23
CA LYS A 63 -2.07 25.10 2.64
C LYS A 63 -1.51 26.47 2.99
N GLN A 64 -0.46 26.92 2.30
CA GLN A 64 0.24 28.16 2.61
C GLN A 64 -0.30 29.36 1.80
N GLN A 65 -0.59 29.16 0.52
CA GLN A 65 -0.71 30.27 -0.43
C GLN A 65 -2.08 30.39 -1.11
N HIS A 66 -2.96 29.37 -1.06
CA HIS A 66 -4.26 29.32 -1.80
C HIS A 66 -4.21 29.87 -3.24
N LYS A 67 -3.07 29.70 -3.90
CA LYS A 67 -2.72 30.26 -5.21
C LYS A 67 -1.94 29.25 -6.03
N SER A 68 -2.03 29.34 -7.35
CA SER A 68 -1.22 28.57 -8.28
C SER A 68 0.29 28.88 -8.10
N PRO A 69 1.16 27.85 -7.96
CA PRO A 69 2.61 28.04 -7.95
C PRO A 69 3.18 28.64 -9.25
N VAL A 70 2.44 28.49 -10.36
CA VAL A 70 2.90 28.89 -11.70
C VAL A 70 2.34 30.24 -12.11
N THR A 71 1.05 30.48 -11.90
CA THR A 71 0.37 31.71 -12.36
C THR A 71 0.19 32.75 -11.25
N ASN A 72 0.40 32.37 -9.98
CA ASN A 72 0.14 33.21 -8.80
C ASN A 72 -1.32 33.70 -8.66
N LEU A 73 -2.24 33.14 -9.44
CA LEU A 73 -3.68 33.41 -9.35
C LEU A 73 -4.31 32.57 -8.23
N ALA A 74 -5.41 33.06 -7.65
CA ALA A 74 -6.17 32.33 -6.64
C ALA A 74 -6.64 30.98 -7.19
N MET A 75 -6.51 29.93 -6.39
CA MET A 75 -6.81 28.56 -6.80
C MET A 75 -7.35 27.74 -5.62
N GLY A 76 -8.35 26.90 -5.87
CA GLY A 76 -8.88 25.96 -4.89
C GLY A 76 -7.94 24.81 -4.59
N THR A 77 -8.39 23.89 -3.73
CA THR A 77 -7.63 22.71 -3.27
C THR A 77 -8.00 21.43 -4.02
N LYS A 78 -8.83 21.52 -5.05
CA LYS A 78 -9.28 20.36 -5.82
C LYS A 78 -8.13 19.83 -6.68
N LEU A 79 -7.79 18.56 -6.49
CA LEU A 79 -6.76 17.86 -7.24
C LEU A 79 -7.37 16.65 -7.95
N LEU A 80 -7.13 16.54 -9.25
CA LEU A 80 -7.56 15.40 -10.08
C LEU A 80 -6.37 14.51 -10.42
N PRO A 81 -6.50 13.18 -10.47
CA PRO A 81 -5.42 12.32 -10.94
C PRO A 81 -5.00 12.67 -12.39
N ALA A 82 -3.73 12.92 -12.62
CA ALA A 82 -3.21 13.24 -13.96
C ALA A 82 -2.86 11.94 -14.72
N LEU A 83 -3.89 11.16 -15.08
CA LEU A 83 -3.74 9.81 -15.64
C LEU A 83 -2.91 9.76 -16.93
N ARG A 84 -3.05 10.77 -17.79
CA ARG A 84 -2.25 10.87 -19.03
C ARG A 84 -0.76 10.94 -18.70
N VAL A 85 -0.36 11.84 -17.80
CA VAL A 85 1.03 11.99 -17.36
C VAL A 85 1.50 10.73 -16.64
N LYS A 86 0.69 10.18 -15.72
CA LYS A 86 0.97 8.91 -15.04
C LYS A 86 1.33 7.80 -16.04
N ASN A 87 0.50 7.64 -17.08
CA ASN A 87 0.67 6.58 -18.07
C ASN A 87 1.88 6.81 -18.98
N MET A 88 2.17 8.07 -19.36
CA MET A 88 3.37 8.42 -20.10
C MET A 88 4.64 8.10 -19.29
N ILE A 89 4.67 8.51 -18.02
CA ILE A 89 5.79 8.24 -17.13
C ILE A 89 6.00 6.73 -16.96
N ARG A 90 4.93 5.99 -16.67
CA ARG A 90 4.96 4.52 -16.58
C ARG A 90 5.59 3.91 -17.84
N ALA A 91 5.10 4.28 -19.03
CA ALA A 91 5.59 3.72 -20.29
C ALA A 91 7.10 3.96 -20.47
N MET A 92 7.57 5.17 -20.16
CA MET A 92 8.99 5.53 -20.30
C MET A 92 9.90 4.88 -19.25
N VAL A 93 9.40 4.64 -18.03
CA VAL A 93 10.12 3.87 -17.00
C VAL A 93 10.22 2.41 -17.41
N THR A 94 9.12 1.82 -17.89
CA THR A 94 9.08 0.43 -18.36
C THR A 94 9.96 0.19 -19.58
N SER A 95 10.05 1.14 -20.52
CA SER A 95 10.93 1.03 -21.70
C SER A 95 12.40 1.29 -21.40
N GLY A 96 12.74 1.72 -20.18
CA GLY A 96 14.11 2.13 -19.82
C GLY A 96 14.55 3.44 -20.47
N THR A 97 13.62 4.22 -21.03
CA THR A 97 13.93 5.50 -21.69
C THR A 97 14.22 6.61 -20.66
N LEU A 98 13.65 6.51 -19.46
CA LEU A 98 13.93 7.43 -18.35
C LEU A 98 15.12 6.95 -17.51
N THR A 99 16.03 7.87 -17.21
CA THR A 99 17.09 7.72 -16.20
C THR A 99 16.99 8.87 -15.18
N GLY A 100 17.39 8.62 -13.94
CA GLY A 100 17.41 9.64 -12.88
C GLY A 100 16.77 9.21 -11.56
N ASP A 101 16.85 10.09 -10.56
CA ASP A 101 16.64 9.77 -9.15
C ASP A 101 15.22 9.30 -8.80
N LYS A 102 14.22 9.69 -9.58
CA LYS A 102 12.81 9.28 -9.38
C LYS A 102 12.43 7.99 -10.10
N VAL A 103 13.30 7.45 -10.95
CA VAL A 103 13.03 6.21 -11.69
C VAL A 103 12.88 5.03 -10.74
N ASP A 104 13.71 4.93 -9.70
CA ASP A 104 13.63 3.83 -8.74
C ASP A 104 12.37 3.89 -7.89
N ALA A 105 11.91 5.11 -7.52
CA ALA A 105 10.62 5.30 -6.86
C ALA A 105 9.45 4.84 -7.76
N TRP A 106 9.54 5.09 -9.07
CA TRP A 106 8.56 4.59 -10.03
C TRP A 106 8.63 3.07 -10.22
N LYS A 107 9.82 2.48 -10.30
CA LYS A 107 9.98 1.02 -10.37
C LYS A 107 9.35 0.34 -9.16
N LEU A 108 9.65 0.84 -7.96
CA LEU A 108 9.04 0.34 -6.73
C LEU A 108 7.51 0.47 -6.78
N LYS A 109 6.98 1.63 -7.21
CA LYS A 109 5.54 1.82 -7.37
C LYS A 109 4.91 0.82 -8.34
N LEU A 110 5.57 0.53 -9.47
CA LEU A 110 5.08 -0.43 -10.46
C LEU A 110 5.11 -1.86 -9.92
N GLU A 111 6.16 -2.24 -9.18
CA GLU A 111 6.25 -3.53 -8.51
C GLU A 111 5.13 -3.70 -7.47
N GLU A 112 4.82 -2.66 -6.70
CA GLU A 112 3.68 -2.71 -5.77
C GLU A 112 2.33 -2.80 -6.47
N GLU A 113 2.11 -2.05 -7.56
CA GLU A 113 0.91 -2.14 -8.38
C GLU A 113 0.75 -3.53 -9.01
N GLU A 114 1.84 -4.13 -9.49
CA GLU A 114 1.85 -5.49 -10.02
C GLU A 114 1.55 -6.53 -8.94
N LYS A 115 2.15 -6.37 -7.75
CA LYS A 115 1.88 -7.26 -6.62
C LYS A 115 0.41 -7.21 -6.20
N VAL A 116 -0.19 -6.02 -6.19
CA VAL A 116 -1.64 -5.87 -5.94
C VAL A 116 -2.47 -6.56 -7.02
N ALA A 117 -2.11 -6.41 -8.29
CA ALA A 117 -2.82 -7.05 -9.39
C ALA A 117 -2.69 -8.59 -9.37
N GLU A 118 -1.54 -9.13 -8.99
CA GLU A 118 -1.34 -10.56 -8.77
C GLU A 118 -2.22 -11.09 -7.65
N THR A 119 -2.14 -10.48 -6.46
CA THR A 119 -2.95 -10.92 -5.31
C THR A 119 -4.45 -10.75 -5.58
N LEU A 120 -4.87 -9.75 -6.35
CA LEU A 120 -6.26 -9.63 -6.79
C LEU A 120 -6.70 -10.82 -7.64
N ARG A 121 -5.89 -11.23 -8.62
CA ARG A 121 -6.18 -12.40 -9.46
C ARG A 121 -6.29 -13.69 -8.64
N GLU A 122 -5.38 -13.89 -7.68
CA GLU A 122 -5.42 -15.04 -6.77
C GLU A 122 -6.68 -15.03 -5.89
N ALA A 123 -7.01 -13.88 -5.31
CA ALA A 123 -8.21 -13.71 -4.50
C ALA A 123 -9.50 -13.93 -5.30
N GLU A 124 -9.56 -13.46 -6.54
CA GLU A 124 -10.68 -13.70 -7.45
C GLU A 124 -10.78 -15.16 -7.89
N ALA A 125 -9.65 -15.87 -7.95
CA ALA A 125 -9.60 -17.31 -8.18
C ALA A 125 -10.00 -18.17 -6.96
N GLY A 126 -10.31 -17.54 -5.82
CA GLY A 126 -10.76 -18.22 -4.60
C GLY A 126 -9.69 -18.46 -3.54
N ASP A 127 -8.48 -17.91 -3.70
CA ASP A 127 -7.43 -18.06 -2.71
C ASP A 127 -7.74 -17.24 -1.43
N GLY A 128 -8.04 -17.95 -0.34
CA GLY A 128 -8.38 -17.34 0.94
C GLY A 128 -7.23 -16.57 1.60
N ALA A 129 -5.98 -16.94 1.34
CA ALA A 129 -4.81 -16.21 1.86
C ALA A 129 -4.63 -14.88 1.12
N ALA A 130 -4.77 -14.86 -0.20
CA ALA A 130 -4.74 -13.65 -1.02
C ALA A 130 -5.87 -12.68 -0.62
N MET A 131 -7.08 -13.19 -0.40
CA MET A 131 -8.19 -12.39 0.15
C MET A 131 -7.84 -11.77 1.51
N CYS A 132 -7.19 -12.54 2.40
CA CYS A 132 -6.73 -12.02 3.69
C CYS A 132 -5.71 -10.90 3.50
N VAL A 133 -4.72 -11.09 2.62
CA VAL A 133 -3.68 -10.10 2.32
C VAL A 133 -4.29 -8.80 1.79
N LEU A 134 -5.19 -8.86 0.82
CA LEU A 134 -5.92 -7.68 0.31
C LEU A 134 -6.68 -6.97 1.43
N GLY A 135 -7.38 -7.73 2.28
CA GLY A 135 -8.07 -7.19 3.44
C GLY A 135 -7.14 -6.40 4.37
N ASN A 136 -5.95 -6.93 4.65
CA ASN A 136 -4.95 -6.26 5.48
C ASN A 136 -4.33 -5.03 4.80
N TRP A 137 -4.10 -5.07 3.47
CA TRP A 137 -3.59 -3.90 2.74
C TRP A 137 -4.60 -2.75 2.73
N TYR A 138 -5.89 -3.01 2.49
CA TYR A 138 -6.93 -1.99 2.61
C TYR A 138 -7.09 -1.49 4.05
N TRP A 139 -6.93 -2.35 5.05
CA TRP A 139 -6.98 -1.95 6.46
C TRP A 139 -5.87 -0.97 6.85
N ARG A 140 -4.66 -1.18 6.32
CA ARG A 140 -3.47 -0.39 6.66
C ARG A 140 -3.20 0.75 5.67
N GLY A 141 -3.77 0.70 4.46
CA GLY A 141 -3.42 1.59 3.36
C GLY A 141 -2.00 1.32 2.83
N MET A 142 -1.71 0.07 2.47
CA MET A 142 -0.38 -0.36 1.98
C MET A 142 -0.39 -0.66 0.48
N LYS A 143 0.80 -0.78 -0.12
CA LYS A 143 0.97 -1.15 -1.54
C LYS A 143 0.23 -0.22 -2.51
N GLY A 144 0.27 1.09 -2.21
CA GLY A 144 -0.42 2.11 -3.00
C GLY A 144 -1.95 2.11 -2.88
N LEU A 145 -2.54 1.27 -2.04
CA LEU A 145 -3.98 1.28 -1.76
C LEU A 145 -4.30 2.30 -0.66
N ALA A 146 -5.36 3.07 -0.86
CA ALA A 146 -5.89 3.93 0.19
C ALA A 146 -6.50 3.07 1.31
N LYS A 147 -6.38 3.56 2.54
CA LYS A 147 -7.03 2.92 3.69
C LYS A 147 -8.55 2.95 3.52
N ASP A 148 -9.16 1.78 3.50
CA ASP A 148 -10.60 1.60 3.27
C ASP A 148 -11.10 0.41 4.11
N PHE A 149 -11.76 0.71 5.23
CA PHE A 149 -12.23 -0.35 6.12
C PHE A 149 -13.41 -1.14 5.55
N ALA A 150 -14.21 -0.56 4.65
CA ALA A 150 -15.32 -1.28 4.03
C ALA A 150 -14.77 -2.36 3.08
N LYS A 151 -13.81 -2.00 2.22
CA LYS A 151 -13.12 -2.99 1.38
C LYS A 151 -12.34 -4.01 2.19
N ALA A 152 -11.68 -3.58 3.28
CA ALA A 152 -11.01 -4.50 4.18
C ALA A 152 -11.98 -5.55 4.74
N PHE A 153 -13.14 -5.11 5.23
CA PHE A 153 -14.19 -6.00 5.73
C PHE A 153 -14.68 -6.98 4.66
N GLU A 154 -14.97 -6.52 3.45
CA GLU A 154 -15.42 -7.38 2.37
C GLU A 154 -14.42 -8.50 2.03
N TRP A 155 -13.14 -8.15 1.88
CA TRP A 155 -12.10 -9.13 1.58
C TRP A 155 -11.83 -10.10 2.74
N LEU A 156 -11.83 -9.61 3.98
CA LEU A 156 -11.68 -10.46 5.16
C LEU A 156 -12.87 -11.40 5.36
N LYS A 157 -14.09 -10.94 5.02
CA LYS A 157 -15.28 -11.78 5.01
C LYS A 157 -15.17 -12.90 3.99
N LYS A 158 -14.76 -12.60 2.75
CA LYS A 158 -14.52 -13.63 1.73
C LYS A 158 -13.43 -14.61 2.15
N SER A 159 -12.35 -14.13 2.76
CA SER A 159 -11.26 -14.97 3.28
C SER A 159 -11.75 -15.92 4.39
N HIS A 160 -12.62 -15.44 5.28
CA HIS A 160 -13.28 -16.28 6.28
C HIS A 160 -14.19 -17.33 5.65
N GLU A 161 -15.02 -16.94 4.67
CA GLU A 161 -15.91 -17.85 3.92
C GLU A 161 -15.13 -18.91 3.13
N ALA A 162 -13.92 -18.58 2.66
CA ALA A 162 -12.98 -19.52 2.05
C ALA A 162 -12.26 -20.43 3.06
N GLY A 163 -12.60 -20.35 4.35
CA GLY A 163 -12.04 -21.21 5.39
C GLY A 163 -10.62 -20.83 5.83
N PHE A 164 -10.19 -19.58 5.64
CA PHE A 164 -8.87 -19.12 6.09
C PHE A 164 -8.92 -18.55 7.51
N ALA A 165 -8.12 -19.10 8.43
CA ALA A 165 -8.17 -18.74 9.85
C ALA A 165 -7.69 -17.30 10.09
N SER A 166 -6.66 -16.85 9.38
CA SER A 166 -6.21 -15.45 9.49
C SER A 166 -7.24 -14.46 8.97
N GLY A 167 -8.02 -14.84 7.95
CA GLY A 167 -9.18 -14.06 7.48
C GLY A 167 -10.27 -13.97 8.54
N THR A 168 -10.53 -15.09 9.22
CA THR A 168 -11.45 -15.18 10.36
C THR A 168 -11.01 -14.25 11.51
N CYS A 169 -9.72 -14.25 11.86
CA CYS A 169 -9.15 -13.33 12.84
C CYS A 169 -9.37 -11.87 12.43
N GLY A 170 -9.10 -11.53 11.17
CA GLY A 170 -9.30 -10.17 10.65
C GLY A 170 -10.77 -9.75 10.67
N LEU A 171 -11.69 -10.64 10.31
CA LEU A 171 -13.13 -10.40 10.38
C LEU A 171 -13.58 -10.17 11.83
N GLY A 172 -13.05 -10.95 12.78
CA GLY A 172 -13.26 -10.73 14.21
C GLY A 172 -12.82 -9.33 14.65
N ALA A 173 -11.63 -8.90 14.20
CA ALA A 173 -11.11 -7.56 14.44
C ALA A 173 -12.02 -6.44 13.87
N CYS A 174 -12.59 -6.63 12.67
CA CYS A 174 -13.58 -5.70 12.10
C CYS A 174 -14.78 -5.50 13.04
N TYR A 175 -15.34 -6.58 13.57
CA TYR A 175 -16.52 -6.51 14.45
C TYR A 175 -16.21 -5.92 15.83
N VAL A 176 -15.09 -6.28 16.47
CA VAL A 176 -14.76 -5.73 17.80
C VAL A 176 -14.40 -4.24 17.73
N LEU A 177 -13.76 -3.80 16.64
CA LEU A 177 -13.36 -2.41 16.43
C LEU A 177 -14.42 -1.56 15.71
N GLY A 178 -15.48 -2.17 15.16
CA GLY A 178 -16.49 -1.46 14.35
C GLY A 178 -15.93 -0.86 13.06
N ARG A 179 -14.97 -1.55 12.42
CA ARG A 179 -14.29 -1.07 11.21
C ARG A 179 -14.86 -1.74 9.97
N GLY A 180 -15.49 -0.93 9.11
CA GLY A 180 -16.17 -1.39 7.90
C GLY A 180 -17.52 -2.06 8.14
N VAL A 181 -17.88 -2.30 9.41
CA VAL A 181 -19.11 -2.94 9.86
C VAL A 181 -19.52 -2.37 11.22
N PRO A 182 -20.82 -2.30 11.57
CA PRO A 182 -21.24 -1.94 12.91
C PRO A 182 -20.59 -2.83 13.98
N LYS A 183 -20.13 -2.19 15.06
CA LYS A 183 -19.47 -2.88 16.16
C LYS A 183 -20.37 -3.95 16.77
N CYS A 184 -19.86 -5.16 16.90
CA CYS A 184 -20.57 -6.28 17.53
C CYS A 184 -19.57 -7.16 18.29
N LEU A 185 -19.43 -6.91 19.60
CA LEU A 185 -18.45 -7.58 20.44
C LEU A 185 -18.65 -9.10 20.47
N VAL A 186 -19.91 -9.56 20.58
CA VAL A 186 -20.24 -10.99 20.61
C VAL A 186 -19.77 -11.69 19.33
N ARG A 187 -20.11 -11.16 18.15
CA ARG A 187 -19.66 -11.75 16.87
C ARG A 187 -18.14 -11.71 16.73
N GLY A 188 -17.52 -10.60 17.11
CA GLY A 188 -16.08 -10.44 17.05
C GLY A 188 -15.35 -11.44 17.95
N ALA A 189 -15.80 -11.60 19.20
CA ALA A 189 -15.29 -12.56 20.16
C ALA A 189 -15.40 -14.00 19.65
N THR A 190 -16.57 -14.39 19.13
CA THR A 190 -16.76 -15.74 18.54
C THR A 190 -15.78 -16.02 17.40
N LEU A 191 -15.58 -15.05 16.50
CA LEU A 191 -14.66 -15.20 15.37
C LEU A 191 -13.19 -15.25 15.82
N LEU A 192 -12.79 -14.46 16.82
CA LEU A 192 -11.44 -14.50 17.38
C LEU A 192 -11.18 -15.85 18.07
N MET A 193 -12.13 -16.35 18.86
CA MET A 193 -12.02 -17.67 19.49
C MET A 193 -11.92 -18.79 18.45
N ASP A 194 -12.72 -18.75 17.38
CA ASP A 194 -12.63 -19.72 16.28
C ASP A 194 -11.26 -19.68 15.60
N ALA A 195 -10.76 -18.48 15.27
CA ALA A 195 -9.45 -18.32 14.65
C ALA A 195 -8.31 -18.83 15.55
N ALA A 196 -8.37 -18.57 16.86
CA ALA A 196 -7.40 -19.06 17.83
C ALA A 196 -7.46 -20.58 17.96
N ALA A 197 -8.66 -21.17 18.01
CA ALA A 197 -8.83 -22.63 18.04
C ALA A 197 -8.28 -23.31 16.77
N ARG A 198 -8.33 -22.61 15.64
CA ARG A 198 -7.75 -23.04 14.35
C ARG A 198 -6.26 -22.72 14.21
N GLY A 199 -5.63 -22.24 15.28
CA GLY A 199 -4.18 -22.06 15.36
C GLY A 199 -3.64 -20.72 14.85
N SER A 200 -4.47 -19.68 14.70
CA SER A 200 -3.99 -18.32 14.40
C SER A 200 -3.25 -17.71 15.60
N LYS A 201 -1.94 -17.49 15.47
CA LYS A 201 -1.15 -16.80 16.51
C LYS A 201 -1.67 -15.40 16.79
N ARG A 202 -2.10 -14.68 15.75
CA ARG A 202 -2.65 -13.33 15.90
C ARG A 202 -3.96 -13.33 16.68
N ALA A 203 -4.82 -14.31 16.46
CA ALA A 203 -6.05 -14.44 17.24
C ALA A 203 -5.77 -14.80 18.70
N CYS A 204 -4.80 -15.71 18.95
CA CYS A 204 -4.33 -16.01 20.31
C CYS A 204 -3.81 -14.74 21.00
N TYR A 205 -2.95 -13.97 20.35
CA TYR A 205 -2.45 -12.71 20.90
C TYR A 205 -3.59 -11.72 21.21
N ASN A 206 -4.49 -11.49 20.25
CA ASN A 206 -5.62 -10.57 20.44
C ASN A 206 -6.54 -10.98 21.61
N LEU A 207 -6.75 -12.29 21.83
CA LEU A 207 -7.52 -12.76 22.98
C LEU A 207 -6.74 -12.64 24.29
N GLY A 208 -5.43 -12.90 24.27
CA GLY A 208 -4.55 -12.68 25.42
C GLY A 208 -4.62 -11.24 25.90
N ASP A 209 -4.46 -10.29 24.97
CA ASP A 209 -4.58 -8.85 25.19
C ASP A 209 -5.97 -8.47 25.69
N ALA A 210 -7.02 -9.04 25.08
CA ALA A 210 -8.39 -8.76 25.49
C ALA A 210 -8.70 -9.16 26.94
N TYR A 211 -8.19 -10.32 27.38
CA TYR A 211 -8.35 -10.79 28.75
C TYR A 211 -7.37 -10.13 29.74
N ALA A 212 -6.18 -9.72 29.30
CA ALA A 212 -5.23 -9.02 30.17
C ALA A 212 -5.74 -7.62 30.56
N ASP A 213 -6.34 -6.91 29.61
CA ASP A 213 -6.79 -5.52 29.82
C ASP A 213 -8.30 -5.38 30.03
N GLY A 214 -9.06 -6.48 29.95
CA GLY A 214 -10.52 -6.46 30.05
C GLY A 214 -11.20 -5.63 28.94
N ILE A 215 -10.72 -5.76 27.70
CA ILE A 215 -11.18 -4.97 26.54
C ILE A 215 -12.04 -5.81 25.58
N TRP A 216 -12.66 -5.14 24.60
CA TRP A 216 -13.46 -5.77 23.54
C TRP A 216 -14.60 -6.70 24.02
N GLY A 217 -15.09 -6.49 25.24
CA GLY A 217 -16.19 -7.25 25.84
C GLY A 217 -15.73 -8.48 26.63
N PHE A 218 -14.43 -8.64 26.84
CA PHE A 218 -13.85 -9.65 27.73
C PHE A 218 -13.66 -9.05 29.12
N PRO A 219 -13.93 -9.81 30.20
CA PRO A 219 -13.52 -9.39 31.53
C PRO A 219 -12.00 -9.52 31.66
N GLU A 220 -11.42 -8.72 32.55
CA GLU A 220 -10.04 -8.92 32.99
C GLU A 220 -9.93 -10.30 33.66
N ASP A 221 -9.08 -11.18 33.11
CA ASP A 221 -8.87 -12.55 33.58
C ASP A 221 -7.45 -12.99 33.21
N GLU A 222 -6.54 -12.90 34.19
CA GLU A 222 -5.13 -13.26 34.03
C GLU A 222 -4.93 -14.74 33.64
N THR A 223 -5.82 -15.64 34.09
CA THR A 223 -5.72 -17.07 33.78
C THR A 223 -6.01 -17.30 32.30
N MET A 224 -7.05 -16.66 31.78
CA MET A 224 -7.39 -16.72 30.36
C MET A 224 -6.36 -15.99 29.50
N ALA A 225 -5.86 -14.82 29.95
CA ALA A 225 -4.80 -14.09 29.27
C ALA A 225 -3.54 -14.96 29.10
N ARG A 226 -3.07 -15.57 30.20
CA ARG A 226 -1.93 -16.51 30.20
C ARG A 226 -2.14 -17.67 29.25
N ARG A 227 -3.33 -18.26 29.26
CA ARG A 227 -3.68 -19.38 28.38
C ARG A 227 -3.50 -18.97 26.91
N TYR A 228 -4.09 -17.85 26.51
CA TYR A 228 -4.03 -17.40 25.11
C TYR A 228 -2.64 -16.92 24.70
N TYR A 229 -1.91 -16.20 25.57
CA TYR A 229 -0.52 -15.84 25.27
C TYR A 229 0.39 -17.07 25.15
N SER A 230 0.19 -18.10 25.98
CA SER A 230 0.93 -19.37 25.86
C SER A 230 0.61 -20.07 24.53
N MET A 231 -0.64 -19.99 24.06
CA MET A 231 -1.04 -20.52 22.76
C MET A 231 -0.37 -19.80 21.58
N VAL A 232 0.13 -18.57 21.72
CA VAL A 232 0.88 -17.87 20.66
C VAL A 232 2.14 -18.64 20.26
N ALA A 233 2.83 -19.25 21.23
CA ALA A 233 4.05 -20.02 20.97
C ALA A 233 3.77 -21.36 20.27
N SER A 234 2.63 -22.00 20.58
CA SER A 234 2.28 -23.33 20.08
C SER A 234 1.34 -23.33 18.86
N ALA A 235 0.76 -22.18 18.51
CA ALA A 235 -0.18 -22.06 17.40
C ALA A 235 0.50 -22.33 16.03
N SER A 236 -0.22 -23.05 15.16
CA SER A 236 0.32 -23.58 13.89
C SER A 236 0.40 -22.56 12.76
N ILE A 237 -0.38 -21.47 12.81
CA ILE A 237 -0.44 -20.45 11.76
C ILE A 237 0.31 -19.20 12.22
N ASP A 238 1.45 -18.93 11.58
CA ASP A 238 2.30 -17.77 11.87
C ASP A 238 1.81 -16.51 11.14
N ASP A 239 0.66 -15.98 11.55
CA ASP A 239 0.03 -14.77 11.00
C ASP A 239 0.18 -13.53 11.90
N CYS A 240 1.09 -13.61 12.88
CA CYS A 240 1.35 -12.60 13.87
C CYS A 240 2.76 -12.00 13.67
N ILE A 241 2.90 -10.68 13.85
CA ILE A 241 4.20 -10.02 13.77
C ILE A 241 5.08 -10.38 14.97
N ASP A 242 6.40 -10.31 14.79
CA ASP A 242 7.37 -10.68 15.83
C ASP A 242 7.23 -9.85 17.11
N ALA A 243 6.90 -8.56 16.98
CA ALA A 243 6.67 -7.68 18.13
C ALA A 243 5.56 -8.24 19.07
N TYR A 244 4.43 -8.65 18.52
CA TYR A 244 3.32 -9.21 19.32
C TYR A 244 3.66 -10.57 19.93
N LYS A 245 4.47 -11.38 19.24
CA LYS A 245 4.98 -12.64 19.80
C LYS A 245 5.90 -12.37 21.00
N GLU A 246 6.74 -11.36 20.91
CA GLU A 246 7.64 -10.96 22.01
C GLU A 246 6.88 -10.30 23.17
N GLU A 247 5.87 -9.48 22.89
CA GLU A 247 5.00 -8.90 23.91
C GLU A 247 4.28 -9.99 24.70
N ALA A 248 3.68 -10.98 24.03
CA ALA A 248 3.07 -12.13 24.68
C ALA A 248 4.08 -12.90 25.54
N ALA A 249 5.28 -13.15 25.04
CA ALA A 249 6.34 -13.82 25.78
C ALA A 249 6.82 -13.01 26.99
N THR A 250 6.89 -11.68 26.87
CA THR A 250 7.26 -10.76 27.95
C THR A 250 6.21 -10.78 29.05
N TRP A 251 4.94 -10.63 28.67
CA TRP A 251 3.82 -10.67 29.60
C TRP A 251 3.83 -11.97 30.43
N LEU A 252 4.08 -13.12 29.79
CA LEU A 252 4.17 -14.42 30.47
C LEU A 252 5.33 -14.50 31.48
N ARG A 253 6.46 -13.84 31.21
CA ARG A 253 7.61 -13.79 32.14
C ARG A 253 7.32 -12.90 33.35
N GLU A 254 6.69 -11.76 33.13
CA GLU A 254 6.37 -10.78 34.17
C GLU A 254 5.28 -11.29 35.12
N HIS A 255 4.32 -12.02 34.57
CA HIS A 255 3.23 -12.62 35.32
C HIS A 255 3.55 -14.09 35.59
N ALA A 256 4.77 -14.53 35.91
CA ALA A 256 5.01 -15.96 36.15
C ALA A 256 4.09 -16.47 37.30
N ALA A 257 3.37 -17.58 37.08
CA ALA A 257 2.52 -18.17 38.11
C ALA A 257 3.37 -18.56 39.32
N ALA A 258 2.96 -18.12 40.53
CA ALA A 258 3.55 -18.52 41.79
C ALA A 258 3.34 -20.01 42.10
#